data_AF-A0A2M7GRH4-F1
#
_entry.id   AF-A0A2M7GRH4-F1
#
_cell.length_a   1.000
_cell.length_b   1.000
_cell.length_c   1.000
_cell.angle_alpha   90.00
_cell.angle_beta   90.00
_cell.angle_gamma   90.00
#
_symmetry.space_group_name_H-M   'P 1'
#
loop_
_entity.id
_entity.type
_entity.pdbx_description
1 polymer ?
#
loop_
_entity_poly.entity_id
_entity_poly.type
_entity_poly.pdbx_seq_one_letter_code
_entity_poly.pdbx_strand_id
1 'polypeptide(L)'
;MALAAIVTSSFFAADFFEGFFLVLLSALVLKFGSGFETGILTFTLIGAMVVVAAKFIPWRYFAGNLITIVIAVLIFYAFLNPGLILSLVFAKELFLDIVVSSLIFAFLYFLWQDK
;
A
#
# COMPACT_ATOMS: atom_id res chain seq x y z
N MET A 1 6.43 -3.55 3.86
CA MET A 1 6.23 -4.58 2.80
C MET A 1 4.78 -4.94 2.53
N ALA A 2 3.96 -5.35 3.52
CA ALA A 2 2.54 -5.61 3.29
C ALA A 2 1.79 -4.38 2.72
N LEU A 3 2.19 -3.18 3.14
CA LEU A 3 1.62 -1.91 2.66
C LEU A 3 1.86 -1.71 1.16
N ALA A 4 3.10 -1.90 0.70
CA ALA A 4 3.45 -1.83 -0.71
C ALA A 4 2.62 -2.79 -1.57
N ALA A 5 2.41 -4.03 -1.11
CA ALA A 5 1.61 -5.00 -1.83
C ALA A 5 0.15 -4.52 -2.01
N ILE A 6 -0.51 -4.06 -0.95
CA ILE A 6 -1.91 -3.60 -1.03
C ILE A 6 -2.04 -2.39 -1.93
N VAL A 7 -1.17 -1.39 -1.73
CA VAL A 7 -1.22 -0.16 -2.50
C VAL A 7 -1.05 -0.51 -3.98
N THR A 8 -0.07 -1.31 -4.34
CA THR A 8 0.16 -1.66 -5.73
C THR A 8 -0.92 -2.57 -6.32
N SER A 9 -1.37 -3.60 -5.60
CA SER A 9 -2.42 -4.51 -6.08
C SER A 9 -3.76 -3.80 -6.27
N SER A 10 -4.06 -2.80 -5.45
CA SER A 10 -5.32 -2.04 -5.56
C SER A 10 -5.46 -1.25 -6.88
N PHE A 11 -4.35 -0.97 -7.58
CA PHE A 11 -4.38 -0.32 -8.89
C PHE A 11 -4.86 -1.25 -10.01
N PHE A 12 -4.80 -2.55 -9.78
CA PHE A 12 -5.21 -3.59 -10.72
C PHE A 12 -6.51 -4.27 -10.32
N ALA A 13 -7.11 -3.88 -9.18
CA ALA A 13 -8.41 -4.37 -8.76
C ALA A 13 -9.47 -3.96 -9.79
N ALA A 14 -10.25 -4.92 -10.27
CA ALA A 14 -11.31 -4.70 -11.24
C ALA A 14 -12.46 -3.89 -10.62
N ASP A 15 -12.78 -4.19 -9.36
CA ASP A 15 -13.93 -3.63 -8.65
C ASP A 15 -13.62 -3.25 -7.20
N PHE A 16 -14.50 -2.42 -6.60
CA PHE A 16 -14.37 -1.98 -5.20
C PHE A 16 -14.27 -3.14 -4.21
N PHE A 17 -15.02 -4.23 -4.45
CA PHE A 17 -15.03 -5.40 -3.58
C PHE A 17 -13.70 -6.15 -3.58
N GLU A 18 -13.00 -6.18 -4.71
CA GLU A 18 -11.68 -6.79 -4.82
C GLU A 18 -10.63 -5.93 -4.08
N GLY A 19 -10.71 -4.61 -4.23
CA GLY A 19 -9.91 -3.68 -3.44
C GLY A 19 -10.16 -3.84 -1.93
N PHE A 20 -11.41 -3.91 -1.50
CA PHE A 20 -11.78 -4.11 -0.09
C PHE A 20 -11.31 -5.46 0.45
N PHE A 21 -11.36 -6.51 -0.36
CA PHE A 21 -10.84 -7.82 -0.01
C PHE A 21 -9.32 -7.80 0.24
N LEU A 22 -8.54 -7.09 -0.59
CA LEU A 22 -7.10 -6.91 -0.38
C LEU A 22 -6.79 -6.23 0.95
N VAL A 23 -7.61 -5.25 1.34
CA VAL A 23 -7.50 -4.58 2.64
C VAL A 23 -7.76 -5.57 3.80
N LEU A 24 -8.82 -6.38 3.72
CA LEU A 24 -9.10 -7.40 4.73
C LEU A 24 -7.99 -8.45 4.83
N LEU A 25 -7.45 -8.89 3.68
CA LEU A 25 -6.37 -9.87 3.63
C LEU A 25 -5.09 -9.32 4.29
N SER A 26 -4.82 -8.02 4.14
CA SER A 26 -3.72 -7.38 4.84
C SER A 26 -3.90 -7.26 6.35
N ALA A 27 -5.11 -6.94 6.81
CA ALA A 27 -5.44 -6.93 8.23
C ALA A 27 -5.22 -8.31 8.86
N LEU A 28 -5.47 -9.37 8.09
CA LEU A 28 -5.23 -10.75 8.49
C LEU A 28 -3.74 -11.11 8.55
N VAL A 29 -2.91 -10.57 7.65
CA VAL A 29 -1.44 -10.72 7.71
C VAL A 29 -0.85 -9.96 8.91
N LEU A 30 -1.36 -8.77 9.20
CA LEU A 30 -0.94 -7.95 10.34
C LEU A 30 -1.37 -8.55 11.69
N LYS A 31 -2.29 -9.52 11.69
CA LYS A 31 -2.73 -10.23 12.89
C LYS A 31 -1.64 -10.88 13.71
N PHE A 32 -0.51 -11.18 13.07
CA PHE A 32 0.62 -11.83 13.70
C PHE A 32 1.71 -10.85 14.16
N GLY A 33 1.49 -9.53 14.04
CA GLY A 33 2.45 -8.49 14.42
C GLY A 33 2.18 -7.83 15.78
N SER A 34 3.22 -7.29 16.42
CA SER A 34 3.10 -6.47 17.64
C SER A 34 2.43 -5.12 17.36
N GLY A 35 1.54 -4.64 18.23
CA GLY A 35 0.78 -3.39 17.99
C GLY A 35 -0.45 -3.56 17.10
N PHE A 36 -0.97 -4.79 17.04
CA PHE A 36 -2.07 -5.29 16.22
C PHE A 36 -3.26 -4.34 16.03
N GLU A 37 -3.81 -3.79 17.13
CA GLU A 37 -5.06 -3.04 17.09
C GLU A 37 -4.92 -1.72 16.32
N THR A 38 -3.89 -0.94 16.65
CA THR A 38 -3.60 0.33 15.96
C THR A 38 -3.10 0.07 14.54
N GLY A 39 -2.29 -0.98 14.35
CA GLY A 39 -1.73 -1.35 13.05
C GLY A 39 -2.81 -1.71 12.02
N ILE A 40 -3.80 -2.51 12.40
CA ILE A 40 -4.92 -2.86 11.49
C ILE A 40 -5.74 -1.63 11.15
N LEU A 41 -6.06 -0.80 12.13
CA LEU A 41 -6.90 0.38 11.92
C LEU A 41 -6.25 1.32 10.92
N THR A 42 -4.95 1.59 11.08
CA THR A 42 -4.17 2.42 10.15
C THR A 42 -4.09 1.78 8.77
N PHE A 43 -3.82 0.48 8.66
CA PHE A 43 -3.77 -0.22 7.38
C PHE A 43 -5.12 -0.26 6.66
N THR A 44 -6.21 -0.45 7.41
CA THR A 44 -7.57 -0.51 6.88
C THR A 44 -7.98 0.86 6.33
N LEU A 45 -7.67 1.93 7.07
CA LEU A 45 -7.90 3.30 6.62
C LEU A 45 -7.10 3.64 5.37
N ILE A 46 -5.80 3.34 5.35
CA ILE A 46 -4.95 3.59 4.19
C ILE A 46 -5.44 2.77 2.99
N GLY A 47 -5.69 1.47 3.18
CA GLY A 47 -6.19 0.59 2.14
C GLY A 47 -7.52 1.07 1.55
N ALA A 48 -8.49 1.43 2.39
CA ALA A 48 -9.77 1.96 1.94
C ALA A 48 -9.63 3.29 1.17
N MET A 49 -8.80 4.21 1.66
CA MET A 49 -8.51 5.46 0.95
C MET A 49 -7.89 5.21 -0.42
N VAL A 50 -6.95 4.27 -0.51
CA VAL A 50 -6.27 3.93 -1.77
C VAL A 50 -7.24 3.29 -2.77
N VAL A 51 -8.09 2.36 -2.33
CA VAL A 51 -9.11 1.73 -3.20
C VAL A 51 -10.10 2.76 -3.74
N VAL A 52 -10.51 3.73 -2.91
CA VAL A 52 -11.38 4.83 -3.35
C VAL A 52 -10.63 5.75 -4.31
N ALA A 53 -9.41 6.18 -3.97
CA ALA A 53 -8.60 7.08 -4.80
C ALA A 53 -8.22 6.47 -6.16
N ALA A 54 -8.01 5.16 -6.21
CA ALA A 54 -7.71 4.41 -7.44
C ALA A 54 -8.85 4.50 -8.48
N LYS A 55 -10.10 4.75 -8.06
CA LYS A 55 -11.26 4.91 -8.98
C LYS A 55 -11.37 6.28 -9.62
N PHE A 56 -10.87 7.34 -8.98
CA PHE A 56 -11.15 8.73 -9.39
C PHE A 56 -10.05 9.39 -10.20
N ILE A 57 -8.89 8.77 -10.28
CA ILE A 57 -7.72 9.34 -10.93
C ILE A 57 -7.18 8.27 -11.87
N PRO A 58 -6.74 8.64 -13.08
CA PRO A 58 -6.20 7.70 -14.06
C PRO A 58 -4.80 7.23 -13.63
N TRP A 59 -4.71 6.49 -12.53
CA TRP A 59 -3.48 6.11 -11.82
C TRP A 59 -2.73 4.91 -12.44
N ARG A 60 -3.07 4.44 -13.66
CA ARG A 60 -2.37 3.32 -14.31
C ARG A 60 -0.91 3.62 -14.71
N TYR A 61 -0.43 4.82 -14.38
CA TYR A 61 0.97 5.19 -14.55
C TYR A 61 1.79 4.76 -13.33
N PHE A 62 2.95 4.17 -13.60
CA PHE A 62 3.94 3.78 -12.59
C PHE A 62 4.25 4.90 -11.58
N ALA A 63 4.34 6.15 -12.05
CA ALA A 63 4.54 7.33 -11.22
C ALA A 63 3.45 7.51 -10.15
N GLY A 64 2.21 7.15 -10.51
CA GLY A 64 1.10 7.20 -9.61
C GLY A 64 1.25 6.23 -8.43
N ASN A 65 1.60 4.98 -8.73
CA ASN A 65 1.87 3.96 -7.71
C ASN A 65 2.98 4.41 -6.74
N LEU A 66 4.07 5.00 -7.25
CA LEU A 66 5.15 5.53 -6.42
C LEU A 66 4.67 6.63 -5.45
N ILE A 67 3.90 7.60 -5.94
CA ILE A 67 3.36 8.68 -5.10
C ILE A 67 2.47 8.11 -4.00
N THR A 68 1.59 7.17 -4.33
CA THR A 68 0.67 6.57 -3.36
C THR A 68 1.41 5.80 -2.27
N ILE A 69 2.52 5.12 -2.58
CA ILE A 69 3.35 4.47 -1.56
C ILE A 69 4.05 5.46 -0.66
N VAL A 70 4.63 6.51 -1.22
CA VAL A 70 5.27 7.55 -0.39
C VAL A 70 4.25 8.13 0.58
N ILE A 71 3.05 8.45 0.11
CA ILE A 71 1.95 8.96 0.94
C ILE A 71 1.50 7.92 1.98
N ALA A 72 1.31 6.67 1.58
CA ALA A 72 0.87 5.59 2.46
C ALA A 72 1.87 5.34 3.60
N VAL A 73 3.16 5.27 3.30
CA VAL A 73 4.23 5.08 4.29
C VAL A 73 4.32 6.29 5.23
N LEU A 74 4.18 7.51 4.71
CA LEU A 74 4.14 8.73 5.54
C LEU A 74 2.96 8.71 6.51
N ILE A 75 1.76 8.39 6.03
CA ILE A 75 0.56 8.29 6.88
C ILE A 75 0.77 7.18 7.93
N PHE A 76 1.26 6.02 7.52
CA PHE A 76 1.52 4.90 8.43
C PHE A 76 2.44 5.30 9.60
N TYR A 77 3.56 5.96 9.30
CA TYR A 77 4.47 6.44 10.33
C TYR A 77 3.90 7.59 11.17
N ALA A 78 3.16 8.52 10.56
CA ALA A 78 2.53 9.63 11.28
C ALA A 78 1.56 9.13 12.36
N PHE A 79 0.85 8.03 12.11
CA PHE A 79 -0.11 7.46 13.06
C PHE A 79 0.52 6.51 14.08
N LEU A 80 1.50 5.68 13.68
CA LEU A 80 2.01 4.62 14.56
C LEU A 80 3.29 5.00 15.30
N ASN A 81 4.21 5.73 14.66
CA ASN A 81 5.50 6.10 15.26
C ASN A 81 6.07 7.38 14.60
N PRO A 82 5.47 8.56 14.87
CA PRO A 82 5.86 9.81 14.20
C PRO A 82 7.31 10.21 14.49
N GLY A 83 7.85 9.83 15.66
CA GLY A 83 9.24 10.09 16.03
C GLY A 83 10.28 9.40 15.13
N LEU A 84 9.88 8.41 14.33
CA LEU A 84 10.79 7.70 13.43
C LEU A 84 10.81 8.26 12.01
N ILE A 85 10.00 9.26 11.65
CA ILE A 85 9.91 9.80 10.28
C ILE A 85 11.25 10.35 9.76
N LEU A 86 12.06 10.94 10.63
CA LEU A 86 13.39 11.46 10.28
C LEU A 86 14.52 10.43 10.50
N SER A 87 14.17 9.20 10.84
CA SER A 87 15.14 8.15 11.14
C SER A 87 15.61 7.40 9.89
N LEU A 88 16.77 6.78 10.02
CA LEU A 88 17.32 5.90 8.99
C LEU A 88 16.46 4.62 8.80
N VAL A 89 15.67 4.25 9.81
CA VAL A 89 14.70 3.14 9.74
C VAL A 89 13.60 3.47 8.73
N PHE A 90 13.01 4.67 8.85
CA PHE A 90 12.00 5.15 7.90
C PHE A 90 12.54 5.18 6.47
N ALA A 91 13.74 5.74 6.27
CA ALA A 91 14.34 5.82 4.94
C ALA A 91 14.56 4.43 4.31
N LYS A 92 15.02 3.46 5.11
CA LYS A 92 15.19 2.06 4.67
C LYS A 92 13.87 1.40 4.32
N GLU A 93 12.85 1.56 5.17
CA GLU A 93 11.54 0.98 4.91
C GLU A 93 10.88 1.60 3.68
N LEU A 94 10.92 2.92 3.54
CA LEU A 94 10.40 3.62 2.37
C LEU A 94 11.08 3.14 1.09
N PHE A 95 12.42 3.01 1.11
CA PHE A 95 13.17 2.49 -0.03
C PHE A 95 12.74 1.05 -0.38
N LEU A 96 12.64 0.17 0.62
CA LEU A 96 12.20 -1.20 0.41
C LEU A 96 10.76 -1.28 -0.13
N ASP A 97 9.85 -0.48 0.40
CA ASP A 97 8.46 -0.45 -0.08
C ASP A 97 8.36 0.09 -1.51
N ILE A 98 9.18 1.07 -1.89
CA ILE A 98 9.29 1.54 -3.27
C ILE A 98 9.80 0.42 -4.20
N VAL A 99 10.88 -0.28 -3.81
CA VAL A 99 11.45 -1.36 -4.63
C VAL A 99 10.46 -2.50 -4.80
N VAL A 100 9.91 -3.00 -3.69
CA VAL A 100 8.94 -4.11 -3.69
C VAL A 100 7.71 -3.75 -4.50
N SER A 101 7.16 -2.57 -4.27
CA SER A 101 6.04 -2.09 -5.07
C SER A 101 6.35 -2.02 -6.55
N SER A 102 7.51 -1.50 -6.92
CA SER A 102 7.87 -1.36 -8.33
C SER A 102 7.93 -2.72 -9.02
N LEU A 103 8.46 -3.74 -8.32
CA LEU A 103 8.47 -5.12 -8.80
C LEU A 103 7.06 -5.68 -8.95
N ILE A 104 6.20 -5.51 -7.94
CA ILE A 104 4.79 -5.95 -7.99
C ILE A 104 4.05 -5.25 -9.13
N PHE A 105 4.25 -3.95 -9.31
CA PHE A 105 3.58 -3.16 -10.34
C PHE A 105 4.02 -3.64 -11.73
N ALA A 106 5.32 -3.80 -11.96
CA ALA A 106 5.85 -4.30 -13.22
C ALA A 106 5.30 -5.70 -13.56
N PHE A 107 5.25 -6.59 -12.57
CA PHE A 107 4.71 -7.94 -12.73
C PHE A 107 3.21 -7.95 -13.06
N LEU A 108 2.39 -7.22 -12.30
CA LEU A 108 0.94 -7.14 -12.53
C LEU A 108 0.62 -6.41 -13.84
N TYR A 109 1.39 -5.38 -14.19
CA TYR A 109 1.25 -4.66 -15.45
C TYR A 109 1.53 -5.57 -16.64
N PHE A 110 2.58 -6.39 -16.58
CA PHE A 110 2.89 -7.39 -17.61
C PHE A 110 1.74 -8.38 -17.79
N LEU A 111 1.26 -9.01 -16.70
CA LEU A 111 0.14 -9.95 -16.73
C LEU A 111 -1.16 -9.35 -17.27
N TRP A 112 -1.33 -8.05 -17.10
CA TRP A 112 -2.53 -7.35 -17.54
C TRP A 112 -2.49 -6.98 -19.02
N GLN A 113 -1.31 -6.77 -19.62
CA GLN A 113 -1.17 -6.55 -21.07
C GLN A 113 -1.47 -7.82 -21.89
N ASP A 114 -1.29 -9.00 -21.31
CA ASP A 114 -1.56 -10.29 -21.95
C ASP A 114 -3.05 -10.71 -21.93
N LYS A 115 -3.96 -9.85 -21.43
CA LYS A 115 -5.42 -10.03 -21.45
C LYS A 115 -6.11 -9.08 -22.40
#